data_AF-A0A8H5TU93-F1
#
_entry.id   AF-A0A8H5TU93-F1
#
_cell.length_a   1.000
_cell.length_b   1.000
_cell.length_c   1.000
_cell.angle_alpha   90.00
_cell.angle_beta   90.00
_cell.angle_gamma   90.00
#
_symmetry.space_group_name_H-M   'P 1'
#
loop_
_entity.id
_entity.type
_entity.pdbx_description
1 polymer ?
#
loop_
_entity_poly.entity_id
_entity_poly.type
_entity_poly.pdbx_seq_one_letter_code
_entity_poly.pdbx_strand_id
1 'polypeptide(L)'
;MISQLAQVARNLSTAIRTVQDAGFCCNSFTVLRVFTALSNSACPELKLLRVKFARVESLVATLCATEQRKAWGTGAWTCSCGILSDITGEREFGRFNVIEDVVNRTSLALQFLCLGFLSYAQAHIGMLHPFFLDTPVRHFALLGTQTGTTPDLSIEARLVELTCLAGMSQGPVLTFGKPGDFVSTGPCKYDVRACPEDILDTWGPGEPIFISTDRYYPRAIKIGSGYIFPPSEGDRIWKYHWSDTPDTANLISAPRLMSCSEVVIGSLVKKNALCKNDEIKCWQDSSGGFGELGVYNSYSEICERQGGFQFGWDHLSITSNVIWAKRRGRTIKDKTFEAGVYMSLSFLEFYWGVRVSFCTGVAQRVLLRELVADLLPAFAECYPNQTTRALWAKLLGPEHQVIERFKRTVSNQVPLPVWLENLPEDLRKLVRSLINDIFLTLKDTGLNPDGKHFSVAWPQTGFINRCFRVSINEHNRWLPMLAGSAECATFAYISNTCLEMGSFKCRGPNPSWQGRVHLLETAVHCPASTDSWALQPERAYFFQKVDNTLFWVKARKEASGVLPITLMRDISIRSLPRDVVARLVFPDEKRMQRWLRERDLTCVTAEDVSVL
;
A
#
# COMPACT_ATOMS: atom_id res chain seq x y z
N MET A 1 0.51 28.24 -38.69
CA MET A 1 1.14 27.35 -37.69
C MET A 1 2.07 28.10 -36.73
N ILE A 2 3.10 28.83 -37.20
CA ILE A 2 3.98 29.66 -36.33
C ILE A 2 3.15 30.60 -35.44
N SER A 3 2.22 31.35 -36.04
CA SER A 3 1.35 32.29 -35.31
C SER A 3 0.47 31.62 -34.26
N GLN A 4 0.00 30.39 -34.52
CA GLN A 4 -0.79 29.62 -33.55
C GLN A 4 0.06 29.16 -32.37
N LEU A 5 1.27 28.63 -32.63
CA LEU A 5 2.19 28.21 -31.56
C LEU A 5 2.65 29.40 -30.71
N ALA A 6 2.94 30.54 -31.35
CA ALA A 6 3.26 31.78 -30.65
C ALA A 6 2.08 32.27 -29.79
N GLN A 7 0.84 32.18 -30.30
CA GLN A 7 -0.35 32.53 -29.53
C GLN A 7 -0.57 31.61 -28.32
N VAL A 8 -0.40 30.29 -28.47
CA VAL A 8 -0.48 29.33 -27.36
C VAL A 8 0.57 29.67 -26.29
N ALA A 9 1.80 29.96 -26.69
CA ALA A 9 2.87 30.34 -25.77
C ALA A 9 2.56 31.64 -25.00
N ARG A 10 1.97 32.64 -25.68
CA ARG A 10 1.51 33.89 -25.04
C ARG A 10 0.37 33.64 -24.04
N ASN A 11 -0.59 32.79 -24.39
CA ASN A 11 -1.69 32.42 -23.51
C ASN A 11 -1.19 31.70 -22.26
N LEU A 12 -0.26 30.75 -22.41
CA LEU A 12 0.41 30.09 -21.28
C LEU A 12 1.13 31.10 -20.38
N SER A 13 1.87 32.04 -20.96
CA SER A 13 2.55 33.10 -20.19
C SER A 13 1.58 33.97 -19.41
N THR A 14 0.41 34.25 -19.99
CA THR A 14 -0.67 35.01 -19.34
C THR A 14 -1.27 34.22 -18.18
N ALA A 15 -1.50 32.92 -18.36
CA ALA A 15 -1.98 32.04 -17.29
C ALA A 15 -0.97 31.95 -16.14
N ILE A 16 0.32 31.78 -16.45
CA ILE A 16 1.41 31.77 -15.46
C ILE A 16 1.40 33.08 -14.66
N ARG A 17 1.38 34.23 -15.34
CA ARG A 17 1.32 35.53 -14.67
C ARG A 17 0.12 35.66 -13.74
N THR A 18 -1.05 35.20 -14.20
CA THR A 18 -2.28 35.24 -13.39
C THR A 18 -2.14 34.45 -12.08
N VAL A 19 -1.52 33.27 -12.13
CA VAL A 19 -1.29 32.42 -10.95
C VAL A 19 -0.20 33.02 -10.04
N GLN A 20 0.85 33.63 -10.62
CA GLN A 20 1.89 34.34 -9.88
C GLN A 20 1.34 35.58 -9.15
N ASP A 21 0.54 36.40 -9.84
CA ASP A 21 -0.07 37.62 -9.29
C ASP A 21 -1.03 37.28 -8.13
N ALA A 22 -1.64 36.09 -8.18
CA ALA A 22 -2.47 35.55 -7.11
C ALA A 22 -1.67 34.91 -5.95
N GLY A 23 -0.34 34.86 -6.05
CA GLY A 23 0.55 34.35 -5.00
C GLY A 23 0.59 32.82 -4.90
N PHE A 24 0.09 32.09 -5.89
CA PHE A 24 0.03 30.62 -5.86
C PHE A 24 1.31 29.95 -6.38
N CYS A 25 2.22 30.67 -7.04
CA CYS A 25 3.52 30.14 -7.46
C CYS A 25 4.57 31.25 -7.57
N CYS A 26 5.85 30.86 -7.45
CA CYS A 26 6.98 31.80 -7.51
C CYS A 26 7.54 31.95 -8.93
N ASN A 27 8.67 31.31 -9.25
CA ASN A 27 9.37 31.44 -10.55
C ASN A 27 9.44 30.11 -11.32
N SER A 28 8.66 29.13 -10.88
CA SER A 28 8.57 27.80 -11.45
C SER A 28 7.24 27.16 -11.09
N PHE A 29 6.96 26.04 -11.74
CA PHE A 29 5.93 25.09 -11.33
C PHE A 29 6.52 23.68 -11.34
N THR A 30 5.87 22.74 -10.68
CA THR A 30 6.31 21.34 -10.63
C THR A 30 5.49 20.45 -11.56
N VAL A 31 6.05 19.30 -11.91
CA VAL A 31 5.34 18.19 -12.57
C VAL A 31 5.83 16.85 -12.02
N LEU A 32 4.94 15.86 -11.94
CA LEU A 32 5.32 14.49 -11.63
C LEU A 32 5.72 13.73 -12.89
N ARG A 33 6.91 13.11 -12.86
CA ARG A 33 7.46 12.33 -13.96
C ARG A 33 7.77 10.91 -13.52
N VAL A 34 7.47 9.91 -14.34
CA VAL A 34 7.97 8.55 -14.13
C VAL A 34 9.50 8.54 -14.14
N PHE A 35 10.09 7.98 -13.08
CA PHE A 35 11.52 7.87 -12.88
C PHE A 35 11.93 6.40 -12.81
N THR A 36 12.50 5.90 -13.91
CA THR A 36 13.10 4.57 -14.00
C THR A 36 14.53 4.61 -13.48
N ALA A 37 14.70 4.44 -12.16
CA ALA A 37 16.01 4.14 -11.59
C ALA A 37 16.47 2.74 -12.05
N LEU A 38 17.77 2.58 -12.35
CA LEU A 38 18.39 1.29 -12.65
C LEU A 38 18.09 0.26 -11.54
N SER A 39 17.13 -0.62 -11.82
CA SER A 39 16.98 -2.01 -11.36
C SER A 39 16.97 -2.40 -9.87
N ASN A 40 16.85 -1.49 -8.89
CA ASN A 40 16.89 -1.89 -7.45
C ASN A 40 15.71 -1.44 -6.55
N SER A 41 14.75 -0.66 -7.06
CA SER A 41 13.57 -0.21 -6.27
C SER A 41 12.38 -1.14 -6.47
N ALA A 42 11.68 -1.50 -5.38
CA ALA A 42 10.54 -2.44 -5.40
C ALA A 42 9.21 -1.79 -5.77
N CYS A 43 9.15 -0.46 -5.76
CA CYS A 43 8.05 0.33 -6.26
C CYS A 43 8.63 1.30 -7.31
N PRO A 44 7.92 1.55 -8.42
CA PRO A 44 8.35 2.56 -9.37
C PRO A 44 8.37 3.94 -8.69
N GLU A 45 9.34 4.76 -9.04
CA GLU A 45 9.51 6.08 -8.45
C GLU A 45 8.94 7.13 -9.40
N LEU A 46 8.29 8.15 -8.85
CA LEU A 46 8.02 9.40 -9.53
C LEU A 46 9.06 10.41 -9.09
N LYS A 47 9.51 11.25 -10.01
CA LYS A 47 10.30 12.42 -9.70
C LYS A 47 9.41 13.66 -9.83
N LEU A 48 9.35 14.46 -8.78
CA LEU A 48 8.77 15.80 -8.84
C LEU A 48 9.82 16.73 -9.45
N LEU A 49 9.54 17.23 -10.65
CA LEU A 49 10.44 18.04 -11.45
C LEU A 49 10.01 19.50 -11.46
N ARG A 50 10.94 20.40 -11.15
CA ARG A 50 10.74 21.85 -11.24
C ARG A 50 10.98 22.36 -12.66
N VAL A 51 9.95 22.95 -13.27
CA VAL A 51 10.01 23.64 -14.57
C VAL A 51 10.07 25.15 -14.34
N LYS A 52 11.22 25.76 -14.63
CA LYS A 52 11.44 27.21 -14.45
C LYS A 52 10.68 28.03 -15.49
N PHE A 53 10.01 29.11 -15.08
CA PHE A 53 9.32 30.02 -16.00
C PHE A 53 10.27 30.68 -17.01
N ALA A 54 11.53 30.89 -16.66
CA ALA A 54 12.55 31.37 -17.60
C ALA A 54 12.68 30.49 -18.87
N ARG A 55 12.43 29.17 -18.78
CA ARG A 55 12.40 28.29 -19.97
C ARG A 55 11.17 28.56 -20.85
N VAL A 56 10.02 28.82 -20.22
CA VAL A 56 8.78 29.19 -20.92
C VAL A 56 8.95 30.54 -21.61
N GLU A 57 9.49 31.53 -20.91
CA GLU A 57 9.79 32.87 -21.44
C GLU A 57 10.77 32.81 -22.63
N SER A 58 11.83 32.01 -22.52
CA SER A 58 12.78 31.79 -23.62
C SER A 58 12.09 31.19 -24.86
N LEU A 59 11.20 30.23 -24.67
CA LEU A 59 10.43 29.64 -25.77
C LEU A 59 9.49 30.69 -26.40
N VAL A 60 8.78 31.48 -25.58
CA VAL A 60 7.87 32.54 -26.04
C VAL A 60 8.61 33.60 -26.84
N ALA A 61 9.73 34.11 -26.32
CA ALA A 61 10.56 35.10 -27.00
C ALA A 61 11.06 34.58 -28.35
N THR A 62 11.49 33.32 -28.38
CA THR A 62 11.95 32.65 -29.60
C THR A 62 10.84 32.48 -30.63
N LEU A 63 9.63 32.12 -30.19
CA LEU A 63 8.47 32.00 -31.09
C LEU A 63 8.00 33.35 -31.61
N CYS A 64 8.04 34.41 -30.81
CA CYS A 64 7.73 35.77 -31.25
C CYS A 64 8.75 36.25 -32.29
N ALA A 65 10.04 36.00 -32.08
CA ALA A 65 11.08 36.33 -33.06
C ALA A 65 10.92 35.53 -34.36
N THR A 66 10.54 34.25 -34.26
CA THR A 66 10.25 33.37 -35.40
C THR A 66 9.03 33.86 -36.19
N GLU A 67 7.99 34.31 -35.49
CA GLU A 67 6.78 34.91 -36.08
C GLU A 67 7.11 36.20 -36.86
N GLN A 68 7.91 37.09 -36.27
CA GLN A 68 8.34 38.34 -36.92
C GLN A 68 9.21 38.09 -38.15
N ARG A 69 10.15 37.13 -38.08
CA ARG A 69 11.05 36.78 -39.18
C ARG A 69 10.41 35.88 -40.24
N LYS A 70 9.24 35.29 -39.95
CA LYS A 70 8.55 34.28 -40.76
C LYS A 70 9.43 33.08 -41.14
N ALA A 71 10.41 32.75 -40.29
CA ALA A 71 11.39 31.69 -40.57
C ALA A 71 11.80 30.99 -39.27
N TRP A 72 11.78 29.65 -39.29
CA TRP A 72 12.19 28.82 -38.15
C TRP A 72 13.70 28.89 -37.93
N GLY A 73 14.09 29.20 -36.70
CA GLY A 73 15.49 29.20 -36.28
C GLY A 73 15.85 28.02 -35.38
N THR A 74 17.15 27.79 -35.22
CA THR A 74 17.71 26.79 -34.29
C THR A 74 17.32 27.05 -32.84
N GLY A 75 16.94 28.29 -32.49
CA GLY A 75 16.48 28.65 -31.15
C GLY A 75 15.22 27.90 -30.72
N ALA A 76 14.23 27.74 -31.61
CA ALA A 76 12.95 27.10 -31.26
C ALA A 76 13.15 25.61 -30.99
N TRP A 77 14.00 24.97 -31.80
CA TRP A 77 14.47 23.62 -31.59
C TRP A 77 15.14 23.47 -30.23
N THR A 78 16.14 24.32 -29.94
CA THR A 78 16.94 24.25 -28.72
C THR A 78 16.09 24.42 -27.46
N CYS A 79 15.18 25.42 -27.45
CA CYS A 79 14.28 25.65 -26.33
C CYS A 79 13.33 24.46 -26.11
N SER A 80 12.72 23.96 -27.18
CA SER A 80 11.75 22.87 -27.12
C SER A 80 12.42 21.56 -26.68
N CYS A 81 13.55 21.21 -27.27
CA CYS A 81 14.35 20.04 -26.89
C CYS A 81 14.81 20.13 -25.43
N GLY A 82 15.22 21.32 -24.95
CA GLY A 82 15.59 21.51 -23.55
C GLY A 82 14.43 21.29 -22.57
N ILE A 83 13.18 21.61 -22.95
CA ILE A 83 11.99 21.32 -22.14
C ILE A 83 11.69 19.82 -22.18
N LEU A 84 11.75 19.23 -23.38
CA LEU A 84 11.45 17.81 -23.58
C LEU A 84 12.49 16.91 -22.91
N SER A 85 13.77 17.30 -22.88
CA SER A 85 14.83 16.52 -22.22
C SER A 85 14.58 16.37 -20.73
N ASP A 86 14.05 17.42 -20.09
CA ASP A 86 13.77 17.41 -18.65
C ASP A 86 12.68 16.37 -18.33
N ILE A 87 11.66 16.24 -19.17
CA ILE A 87 10.55 15.30 -18.96
C ILE A 87 10.81 13.89 -19.49
N THR A 88 11.56 13.74 -20.58
CA THR A 88 11.84 12.43 -21.20
C THR A 88 13.13 11.80 -20.69
N GLY A 89 14.04 12.59 -20.10
CA GLY A 89 15.37 12.17 -19.66
C GLY A 89 16.31 11.83 -20.81
N GLU A 90 15.96 12.19 -22.04
CA GLU A 90 16.87 12.10 -23.17
C GLU A 90 17.95 13.17 -23.02
N ARG A 91 19.21 12.72 -22.96
CA ARG A 91 20.36 13.61 -22.74
C ARG A 91 20.70 14.45 -23.97
N GLU A 92 20.41 13.93 -25.16
CA GLU A 92 20.70 14.61 -26.43
C GLU A 92 19.60 14.35 -27.46
N PHE A 93 18.99 15.44 -27.93
CA PHE A 93 18.26 15.42 -29.19
C PHE A 93 19.25 15.70 -30.31
N GLY A 94 19.17 14.91 -31.39
CA GLY A 94 19.96 15.16 -32.60
C GLY A 94 19.69 16.55 -33.21
N ARG A 95 20.37 16.87 -34.32
CA ARG A 95 19.99 18.05 -35.11
C ARG A 95 18.66 17.78 -35.82
N PHE A 96 17.86 18.82 -36.04
CA PHE A 96 16.69 18.70 -36.91
C PHE A 96 17.15 18.59 -38.37
N ASN A 97 16.44 17.77 -39.16
CA ASN A 97 16.73 17.60 -40.58
C ASN A 97 15.78 18.43 -41.44
N VAL A 98 14.54 18.59 -40.99
CA VAL A 98 13.50 19.35 -41.69
C VAL A 98 12.76 20.30 -40.74
N ILE A 99 12.08 21.30 -41.29
CA ILE A 99 11.36 22.32 -40.50
C ILE A 99 10.21 21.69 -39.70
N GLU A 100 9.60 20.65 -40.26
CA GLU A 100 8.53 19.87 -39.65
C GLU A 100 8.95 19.26 -38.32
N ASP A 101 10.22 18.90 -38.17
CA ASP A 101 10.75 18.39 -36.90
C ASP A 101 10.71 19.50 -35.82
N VAL A 102 11.09 20.73 -36.19
CA VAL A 102 11.08 21.90 -35.29
C VAL A 102 9.66 22.22 -34.85
N VAL A 103 8.75 22.24 -35.81
CA VAL A 103 7.31 22.44 -35.57
C VAL A 103 6.77 21.38 -34.61
N ASN A 104 7.06 20.10 -34.89
CA ASN A 104 6.57 18.97 -34.11
C ASN A 104 7.05 19.03 -32.66
N ARG A 105 8.35 19.21 -32.44
CA ARG A 105 8.94 19.31 -31.09
C ARG A 105 8.45 20.55 -30.33
N THR A 106 8.30 21.69 -31.02
CA THR A 106 7.74 22.91 -30.43
C THR A 106 6.30 22.70 -29.99
N SER A 107 5.48 22.08 -30.84
CA SER A 107 4.09 21.75 -30.52
C SER A 107 4.01 20.82 -29.31
N LEU A 108 4.81 19.75 -29.28
CA LEU A 108 4.84 18.81 -28.17
C LEU A 108 5.27 19.47 -26.85
N ALA A 109 6.29 20.33 -26.89
CA ALA A 109 6.74 21.08 -25.72
C ALA A 109 5.64 22.00 -25.18
N LEU A 110 4.92 22.72 -26.05
CA LEU A 110 3.81 23.58 -25.65
C LEU A 110 2.62 22.78 -25.11
N GLN A 111 2.29 21.64 -25.72
CA GLN A 111 1.26 20.72 -25.21
C GLN A 111 1.60 20.25 -23.79
N PHE A 112 2.84 19.81 -23.57
CA PHE A 112 3.33 19.39 -22.25
C PHE A 112 3.27 20.54 -21.24
N LEU A 113 3.78 21.73 -21.58
CA LEU A 113 3.77 22.87 -20.66
C LEU A 113 2.35 23.29 -20.27
N CYS A 114 1.41 23.32 -21.22
CA CYS A 114 0.03 23.67 -20.95
C CYS A 114 -0.65 22.66 -20.03
N LEU A 115 -0.50 21.36 -20.33
CA LEU A 115 -1.11 20.30 -19.52
C LEU A 115 -0.45 20.19 -18.13
N GLY A 116 0.88 20.32 -18.08
CA GLY A 116 1.66 20.31 -16.84
C GLY A 116 1.29 21.46 -15.93
N PHE A 117 1.15 22.67 -16.48
CA PHE A 117 0.75 23.84 -15.70
C PHE A 117 -0.71 23.76 -15.22
N LEU A 118 -1.62 23.27 -16.07
CA LEU A 118 -3.00 23.02 -15.67
C LEU A 118 -3.09 21.99 -14.54
N SER A 119 -2.30 20.92 -14.63
CA SER A 119 -2.20 19.89 -13.60
C SER A 119 -1.62 20.45 -12.30
N TYR A 120 -0.56 21.25 -12.38
CA TYR A 120 0.03 21.93 -11.23
C TYR A 120 -0.96 22.81 -10.48
N ALA A 121 -1.82 23.55 -11.19
CA ALA A 121 -2.86 24.38 -10.57
C ALA A 121 -3.88 23.58 -9.72
N GLN A 122 -3.90 22.26 -9.84
CA GLN A 122 -4.72 21.33 -9.02
C GLN A 122 -3.85 20.43 -8.13
N ALA A 123 -2.60 20.83 -7.86
CA ALA A 123 -1.60 20.05 -7.13
C ALA A 123 -1.35 18.64 -7.73
N HIS A 124 -1.61 18.50 -9.03
CA HIS A 124 -1.66 17.25 -9.80
C HIS A 124 -2.73 16.25 -9.35
N ILE A 125 -3.62 16.59 -8.41
CA ILE A 125 -4.57 15.65 -7.82
C ILE A 125 -5.82 15.52 -8.71
N GLY A 126 -6.20 14.28 -9.00
CA GLY A 126 -7.48 13.97 -9.62
C GLY A 126 -7.51 14.17 -11.14
N MET A 127 -8.70 13.95 -11.69
CA MET A 127 -8.93 14.01 -13.13
C MET A 127 -8.98 15.46 -13.61
N LEU A 128 -8.38 15.73 -14.76
CA LEU A 128 -8.53 17.03 -15.40
C LEU A 128 -9.86 17.10 -16.13
N HIS A 129 -10.54 18.24 -16.01
CA HIS A 129 -11.80 18.51 -16.69
C HIS A 129 -11.64 19.74 -17.59
N PRO A 130 -11.09 19.58 -18.81
CA PRO A 130 -11.02 20.69 -19.76
C PRO A 130 -12.43 21.22 -20.05
N PHE A 131 -12.60 22.54 -20.05
CA PHE A 131 -13.91 23.19 -20.19
C PHE A 131 -14.68 22.82 -21.47
N PHE A 132 -13.99 22.26 -22.47
CA PHE A 132 -14.54 21.87 -23.77
C PHE A 132 -14.86 20.37 -23.87
N LEU A 133 -14.69 19.60 -22.79
CA LEU A 133 -15.04 18.18 -22.72
C LEU A 133 -16.06 17.93 -21.62
N ASP A 134 -17.12 17.18 -21.95
CA ASP A 134 -18.17 16.83 -20.99
C ASP A 134 -17.71 15.78 -19.97
N THR A 135 -16.60 15.08 -20.22
CA THR A 135 -16.09 13.99 -19.37
C THR A 135 -14.70 14.30 -18.83
N PRO A 136 -14.43 14.12 -17.52
CA PRO A 136 -13.08 14.21 -16.97
C PRO A 136 -12.12 13.20 -17.60
N VAL A 137 -10.90 13.64 -17.89
CA VAL A 137 -9.90 12.84 -18.60
C VAL A 137 -8.87 12.29 -17.62
N ARG A 138 -8.61 10.98 -17.72
CA ARG A 138 -7.65 10.24 -16.89
C ARG A 138 -6.31 9.95 -17.57
N HIS A 139 -6.29 10.03 -18.90
CA HIS A 139 -5.16 9.68 -19.73
C HIS A 139 -5.06 10.65 -20.90
N PHE A 140 -3.89 11.24 -21.09
CA PHE A 140 -3.56 12.10 -22.22
C PHE A 140 -2.38 11.51 -22.99
N ALA A 141 -2.48 11.52 -24.31
CA ALA A 141 -1.34 11.28 -25.19
C ALA A 141 -1.01 12.60 -25.90
N LEU A 142 0.21 13.10 -25.68
CA LEU A 142 0.73 14.31 -26.31
C LEU A 142 1.62 13.89 -27.48
N LEU A 143 1.25 14.36 -28.67
CA LEU A 143 1.76 13.83 -29.94
C LEU A 143 2.48 14.88 -30.80
N GLY A 144 2.50 16.14 -30.38
CA GLY A 144 3.01 17.23 -31.21
C GLY A 144 2.12 17.48 -32.42
N THR A 145 2.72 17.62 -33.61
CA THR A 145 1.99 17.73 -34.90
C THR A 145 1.97 16.43 -35.70
N GLN A 146 2.77 15.43 -35.36
CA GLN A 146 2.92 14.16 -36.09
C GLN A 146 3.37 14.29 -37.57
N THR A 147 3.92 15.44 -37.96
CA THR A 147 4.31 15.73 -39.35
C THR A 147 5.81 15.59 -39.64
N GLY A 148 6.61 15.08 -38.69
CA GLY A 148 8.09 15.06 -38.77
C GLY A 148 8.70 13.75 -39.29
N THR A 149 10.02 13.75 -39.51
CA THR A 149 10.78 12.58 -40.00
C THR A 149 11.55 11.85 -38.88
N THR A 150 11.73 12.51 -37.74
CA THR A 150 12.35 11.91 -36.55
C THR A 150 11.42 10.91 -35.86
N PRO A 151 11.92 9.92 -35.10
CA PRO A 151 11.09 9.00 -34.33
C PRO A 151 10.03 9.74 -33.51
N ASP A 152 8.82 9.19 -33.49
CA ASP A 152 7.65 9.73 -32.78
C ASP A 152 7.89 9.76 -31.28
N LEU A 153 8.51 10.85 -30.81
CA LEU A 153 8.51 11.20 -29.40
C LEU A 153 7.08 11.60 -29.04
N SER A 154 6.48 10.85 -28.14
CA SER A 154 5.21 11.18 -27.51
C SER A 154 5.37 11.16 -26.00
N ILE A 155 4.50 11.90 -25.32
CA ILE A 155 4.44 11.94 -23.86
C ILE A 155 3.06 11.46 -23.45
N GLU A 156 3.00 10.48 -22.56
CA GLU A 156 1.76 10.06 -21.92
C GLU A 156 1.63 10.73 -20.55
N ALA A 157 0.42 11.19 -20.22
CA ALA A 157 0.08 11.63 -18.87
C ALA A 157 -1.05 10.76 -18.30
N ARG A 158 -0.83 10.09 -17.17
CA ARG A 158 -1.76 9.13 -16.55
C ARG A 158 -1.93 9.39 -15.06
N LEU A 159 -3.12 9.09 -14.54
CA LEU A 159 -3.37 9.07 -13.10
C LEU A 159 -2.75 7.84 -12.46
N VAL A 160 -1.98 8.05 -11.39
CA VAL A 160 -1.33 6.99 -10.61
C VAL A 160 -1.57 7.19 -9.12
N GLU A 161 -1.51 6.11 -8.34
CA GLU A 161 -1.60 6.19 -6.87
C GLU A 161 -0.21 6.35 -6.26
N LEU A 162 -0.10 7.14 -5.20
CA LEU A 162 1.13 7.27 -4.42
C LEU A 162 1.17 6.20 -3.33
N THR A 163 2.36 5.84 -2.84
CA THR A 163 2.53 4.93 -1.70
C THR A 163 2.17 5.63 -0.38
N CYS A 164 3.14 6.27 0.27
CA CYS A 164 2.94 6.92 1.57
C CYS A 164 2.18 8.24 1.49
N LEU A 165 2.20 8.91 0.34
CA LEU A 165 1.53 10.20 0.16
C LEU A 165 0.05 10.07 -0.24
N ALA A 166 -0.50 8.86 -0.39
CA ALA A 166 -1.91 8.69 -0.75
C ALA A 166 -2.87 9.28 0.30
N GLY A 167 -2.52 9.19 1.58
CA GLY A 167 -3.30 9.83 2.65
C GLY A 167 -3.26 11.36 2.58
N MET A 168 -2.14 11.93 2.13
CA MET A 168 -1.97 13.37 1.92
C MET A 168 -2.74 13.87 0.69
N SER A 169 -2.59 13.18 -0.45
CA SER A 169 -3.17 13.62 -1.71
C SER A 169 -4.68 13.36 -1.81
N GLN A 170 -5.21 12.46 -0.98
CA GLN A 170 -6.63 12.06 -0.95
C GLN A 170 -7.19 11.60 -2.32
N GLY A 171 -6.30 11.27 -3.26
CA GLY A 171 -6.65 10.95 -4.64
C GLY A 171 -5.42 10.61 -5.48
N PRO A 172 -5.62 10.02 -6.67
CA PRO A 172 -4.53 9.73 -7.60
C PRO A 172 -3.97 11.03 -8.19
N VAL A 173 -2.71 10.99 -8.63
CA VAL A 173 -2.00 12.15 -9.17
C VAL A 173 -1.64 11.97 -10.64
N LEU A 174 -1.73 13.05 -11.42
CA LEU A 174 -1.39 13.05 -12.84
C LEU A 174 0.13 13.08 -13.03
N THR A 175 0.64 12.08 -13.73
CA THR A 175 2.07 11.85 -13.93
C THR A 175 2.39 11.72 -15.41
N PHE A 176 3.52 12.29 -15.83
CA PHE A 176 4.04 12.26 -17.20
C PHE A 176 5.14 11.20 -17.39
N GLY A 177 5.18 10.56 -18.56
CA GLY A 177 6.22 9.60 -18.93
C GLY A 177 6.22 9.32 -20.43
N LYS A 178 7.20 8.53 -20.90
CA LYS A 178 7.16 7.99 -22.26
C LYS A 178 6.15 6.85 -22.37
N PRO A 179 5.64 6.56 -23.57
CA PRO A 179 4.96 5.29 -23.82
C PRO A 179 5.84 4.12 -23.38
N GLY A 180 5.31 3.28 -22.49
CA GLY A 180 6.03 2.14 -21.93
C GLY A 180 6.81 2.40 -20.64
N ASP A 181 6.96 3.67 -20.20
CA ASP A 181 7.53 3.97 -18.87
C ASP A 181 6.58 3.55 -17.73
N PHE A 182 5.28 3.61 -17.99
CA PHE A 182 4.28 3.14 -17.05
C PHE A 182 4.30 1.61 -17.00
N VAL A 183 4.41 1.06 -15.79
CA VAL A 183 4.42 -0.39 -15.57
C VAL A 183 3.12 -0.97 -16.11
N SER A 184 3.19 -1.72 -17.21
CA SER A 184 2.04 -2.30 -17.91
C SER A 184 1.32 -3.41 -17.12
N THR A 185 1.79 -3.72 -15.90
CA THR A 185 1.30 -4.78 -15.01
C THR A 185 0.95 -4.22 -13.63
N GLY A 186 -0.20 -3.55 -13.50
CA GLY A 186 -0.89 -3.42 -12.21
C GLY A 186 -1.16 -2.06 -11.58
N PRO A 187 -1.91 -1.95 -10.44
CA PRO A 187 -2.03 -0.70 -9.73
C PRO A 187 -0.71 -0.54 -8.99
N CYS A 188 0.28 -0.05 -9.71
CA CYS A 188 1.55 0.25 -9.12
C CYS A 188 1.35 1.52 -8.30
N LYS A 189 1.57 1.43 -7.00
CA LYS A 189 1.74 2.63 -6.18
C LYS A 189 3.15 3.12 -6.39
N TYR A 190 3.30 4.43 -6.51
CA TYR A 190 4.57 5.05 -6.77
C TYR A 190 5.12 5.76 -5.54
N ASP A 191 6.40 5.56 -5.30
CA ASP A 191 7.17 6.37 -4.35
C ASP A 191 7.46 7.73 -4.98
N VAL A 192 7.58 8.79 -4.18
CA VAL A 192 7.84 10.14 -4.69
C VAL A 192 9.24 10.59 -4.30
N ARG A 193 10.05 10.93 -5.30
CA ARG A 193 11.35 11.58 -5.19
C ARG A 193 11.19 13.07 -5.45
N ALA A 194 11.45 13.90 -4.44
CA ALA A 194 11.25 15.34 -4.54
C ALA A 194 12.16 16.11 -3.59
N CYS A 195 12.43 17.39 -3.89
CA CYS A 195 13.02 18.29 -2.91
C CYS A 195 11.93 18.82 -1.96
N PRO A 196 12.22 19.09 -0.67
CA PRO A 196 11.30 19.70 0.27
C PRO A 196 10.59 20.95 -0.24
N GLU A 197 11.30 21.83 -0.94
CA GLU A 197 10.70 23.02 -1.55
C GLU A 197 9.66 22.68 -2.61
N ASP A 198 9.94 21.68 -3.46
CA ASP A 198 9.01 21.28 -4.53
C ASP A 198 7.75 20.64 -3.94
N ILE A 199 7.89 19.89 -2.83
CA ILE A 199 6.76 19.32 -2.09
C ILE A 199 5.86 20.45 -1.57
N LEU A 200 6.45 21.46 -0.92
CA LEU A 200 5.72 22.60 -0.36
C LEU A 200 5.11 23.49 -1.45
N ASP A 201 5.80 23.67 -2.58
CA ASP A 201 5.28 24.41 -3.73
C ASP A 201 4.07 23.71 -4.39
N THR A 202 4.05 22.37 -4.37
CA THR A 202 3.01 21.58 -5.04
C THR A 202 1.79 21.31 -4.15
N TRP A 203 2.02 20.83 -2.94
CA TRP A 203 0.96 20.34 -2.03
C TRP A 203 0.82 21.21 -0.77
N GLY A 204 1.46 22.37 -0.76
CA GLY A 204 1.34 23.33 0.32
C GLY A 204 -0.10 23.86 0.49
N PRO A 205 -0.36 24.59 1.58
CA PRO A 205 0.61 25.08 2.57
C PRO A 205 1.17 23.97 3.48
N GLY A 206 2.42 24.13 3.93
CA GLY A 206 3.05 23.22 4.89
C GLY A 206 4.05 23.94 5.80
N GLU A 207 4.33 23.35 6.96
CA GLU A 207 5.17 23.94 8.00
C GLU A 207 6.45 23.11 8.17
N PRO A 208 7.64 23.65 7.85
CA PRO A 208 8.89 23.00 8.19
C PRO A 208 9.04 22.93 9.72
N ILE A 209 9.39 21.75 10.23
CA ILE A 209 9.54 21.51 11.67
C ILE A 209 11.01 21.53 12.03
N PHE A 210 11.36 22.43 12.94
CA PHE A 210 12.71 22.59 13.47
C PHE A 210 12.79 22.04 14.89
N ILE A 211 13.97 21.56 15.27
CA ILE A 211 14.27 21.22 16.66
C ILE A 211 14.90 22.43 17.37
N SER A 212 14.71 22.53 18.68
CA SER A 212 15.20 23.67 19.47
C SER A 212 16.73 23.86 19.37
N THR A 213 17.47 22.78 19.13
CA THR A 213 18.93 22.74 19.00
C THR A 213 19.46 23.05 17.60
N ASP A 214 18.62 23.02 16.55
CA ASP A 214 18.98 23.31 15.16
C ASP A 214 17.82 24.02 14.45
N ARG A 215 17.88 25.36 14.45
CA ARG A 215 16.86 26.23 13.85
C ARG A 215 17.10 26.56 12.39
N TYR A 216 18.20 26.07 11.81
CA TYR A 216 18.58 26.41 10.43
C TYR A 216 18.09 25.36 9.43
N TYR A 217 17.95 24.12 9.88
CA TYR A 217 17.56 23.01 9.01
C TYR A 217 16.32 22.31 9.55
N PRO A 218 15.24 22.22 8.75
CA PRO A 218 14.08 21.44 9.14
C PRO A 218 14.46 19.96 9.25
N ARG A 219 13.70 19.24 10.07
CA ARG A 219 13.85 17.81 10.32
C ARG A 219 12.61 17.03 9.87
N ALA A 220 11.49 17.72 9.69
CA ALA A 220 10.25 17.19 9.11
C ALA A 220 9.47 18.31 8.42
N ILE A 221 8.42 17.93 7.70
CA ILE A 221 7.51 18.87 7.04
C ILE A 221 6.09 18.49 7.42
N LYS A 222 5.36 19.35 8.13
CA LYS A 222 3.91 19.19 8.29
C LYS A 222 3.23 19.62 6.99
N ILE A 223 2.41 18.77 6.40
CA ILE A 223 1.74 19.06 5.13
C ILE A 223 0.42 18.28 5.05
N GLY A 224 -0.64 18.97 4.60
CA GLY A 224 -2.01 18.48 4.73
C GLY A 224 -2.38 18.26 6.20
N SER A 225 -2.98 17.10 6.51
CA SER A 225 -3.31 16.69 7.87
C SER A 225 -2.18 15.91 8.58
N GLY A 226 -0.99 15.84 7.99
CA GLY A 226 0.08 14.99 8.48
C GLY A 226 1.47 15.59 8.31
N TYR A 227 2.47 14.73 8.26
CA TYR A 227 3.87 15.07 8.44
C TYR A 227 4.75 14.11 7.65
N ILE A 228 5.74 14.67 6.94
CA ILE A 228 6.80 13.93 6.27
C ILE A 228 7.99 13.85 7.22
N PHE A 229 8.35 12.63 7.62
CA PHE A 229 9.47 12.34 8.52
C PHE A 229 10.57 11.54 7.81
N PRO A 230 11.83 11.72 8.23
CA PRO A 230 12.95 11.03 7.64
C PRO A 230 13.01 9.54 7.98
N PRO A 231 13.71 8.76 7.13
CA PRO A 231 14.18 7.44 7.50
C PRO A 231 15.14 7.56 8.68
N SER A 232 15.25 6.49 9.42
CA SER A 232 16.02 6.53 10.65
C SER A 232 17.45 6.06 10.42
N GLU A 233 18.34 6.43 11.33
CA GLU A 233 19.77 6.15 11.19
C GLU A 233 20.07 4.65 11.12
N GLY A 234 20.72 4.23 10.03
CA GLY A 234 21.24 2.87 9.85
C GLY A 234 20.87 2.20 8.52
N ASP A 235 19.83 2.69 7.84
CA ASP A 235 19.45 2.17 6.53
C ASP A 235 20.28 2.80 5.41
N ARG A 236 20.87 1.96 4.55
CA ARG A 236 21.59 2.45 3.34
C ARG A 236 20.66 3.06 2.29
N ILE A 237 19.34 3.04 2.51
CA ILE A 237 18.32 3.56 1.60
C ILE A 237 17.42 4.54 2.38
N TRP A 238 17.56 5.82 2.09
CA TRP A 238 16.87 6.91 2.79
C TRP A 238 15.44 7.12 2.25
N LYS A 239 14.43 6.42 2.79
CA LYS A 239 13.01 6.69 2.45
C LYS A 239 12.25 7.37 3.60
N TYR A 240 11.72 8.54 3.31
CA TYR A 240 10.83 9.31 4.16
C TYR A 240 9.42 8.71 4.13
N HIS A 241 8.62 9.03 5.13
CA HIS A 241 7.24 8.58 5.23
C HIS A 241 6.33 9.75 5.58
N TRP A 242 5.11 9.74 5.04
CA TRP A 242 4.05 10.63 5.47
C TRP A 242 3.14 9.90 6.45
N SER A 243 2.84 10.54 7.58
CA SER A 243 1.89 10.07 8.58
C SER A 243 1.05 11.24 9.07
N ASP A 244 -0.20 11.02 9.41
CA ASP A 244 -1.09 11.96 10.09
C ASP A 244 -0.66 12.30 11.52
N THR A 245 0.34 11.59 12.06
CA THR A 245 0.80 11.74 13.44
C THR A 245 2.25 12.24 13.52
N PRO A 246 2.56 13.20 14.41
CA PRO A 246 3.91 13.73 14.47
C PRO A 246 4.87 12.80 15.23
N ASP A 247 5.91 12.32 14.55
CA ASP A 247 7.03 11.64 15.18
C ASP A 247 8.01 12.64 15.83
N THR A 248 7.61 13.22 16.96
CA THR A 248 8.44 14.21 17.65
C THR A 248 9.67 13.62 18.33
N ALA A 249 9.69 12.31 18.60
CA ALA A 249 10.77 11.65 19.35
C ALA A 249 12.06 11.51 18.54
N ASN A 250 11.92 11.34 17.21
CA ASN A 250 13.05 11.13 16.31
C ASN A 250 13.56 12.42 15.63
N LEU A 251 12.90 13.57 15.83
CA LEU A 251 13.30 14.84 15.21
C LEU A 251 14.72 15.28 15.59
N ILE A 252 15.21 14.88 16.77
CA ILE A 252 16.53 15.29 17.28
C ILE A 252 17.67 14.58 16.52
N SER A 253 17.48 13.31 16.15
CA SER A 253 18.45 12.48 15.41
C SER A 253 18.18 12.38 13.90
N ALA A 254 16.99 12.80 13.46
CA ALA A 254 16.58 12.89 12.06
C ALA A 254 17.64 13.58 11.19
N PRO A 255 17.96 13.11 9.96
CA PRO A 255 18.81 13.86 9.02
C PRO A 255 18.23 15.26 8.71
N ARG A 256 19.13 16.20 8.39
CA ARG A 256 18.74 17.55 7.97
C ARG A 256 18.02 17.48 6.64
N LEU A 257 16.81 18.01 6.57
CA LEU A 257 16.13 18.27 5.31
C LEU A 257 16.74 19.52 4.68
N MET A 258 17.63 19.32 3.70
CA MET A 258 18.11 20.42 2.90
C MET A 258 17.03 20.77 1.87
N SER A 259 16.69 22.04 1.77
CA SER A 259 15.58 22.53 0.92
C SER A 259 15.69 22.08 -0.55
N CYS A 260 16.93 21.93 -1.04
CA CYS A 260 17.24 21.54 -2.42
C CYS A 260 17.73 20.08 -2.58
N SER A 261 17.78 19.28 -1.51
CA SER A 261 18.17 17.87 -1.63
C SER A 261 16.97 16.98 -1.90
N GLU A 262 17.08 16.12 -2.91
CA GLU A 262 16.05 15.15 -3.22
C GLU A 262 15.92 14.10 -2.10
N VAL A 263 14.68 13.88 -1.65
CA VAL A 263 14.29 12.82 -0.72
C VAL A 263 13.31 11.87 -1.41
N VAL A 264 13.29 10.60 -1.03
CA VAL A 264 12.32 9.61 -1.54
C VAL A 264 11.29 9.33 -0.45
N ILE A 265 9.99 9.31 -0.76
CA ILE A 265 8.90 9.04 0.18
C ILE A 265 8.17 7.77 -0.27
N GLY A 266 8.11 6.69 0.54
CA GLY A 266 7.66 5.37 0.04
C GLY A 266 7.42 4.22 1.03
N SER A 267 6.95 3.04 0.58
CA SER A 267 6.55 1.87 1.43
C SER A 267 7.68 1.20 2.26
N LEU A 268 7.33 0.60 3.41
CA LEU A 268 8.25 -0.05 4.38
C LEU A 268 8.60 -1.52 4.06
N VAL A 269 7.62 -2.35 3.66
CA VAL A 269 7.88 -3.72 3.20
C VAL A 269 8.29 -3.70 1.73
N LYS A 270 9.42 -4.32 1.42
CA LYS A 270 9.99 -4.39 0.08
C LYS A 270 9.71 -5.76 -0.54
N LYS A 271 8.98 -5.81 -1.66
CA LYS A 271 8.93 -7.02 -2.50
C LYS A 271 10.26 -7.19 -3.23
N ASN A 272 10.97 -8.27 -2.97
CA ASN A 272 12.21 -8.58 -3.69
C ASN A 272 11.90 -9.31 -5.01
N ALA A 273 11.80 -8.54 -6.09
CA ALA A 273 11.58 -9.06 -7.45
C ALA A 273 12.78 -9.85 -8.01
N LEU A 274 13.97 -9.76 -7.40
CA LEU A 274 15.16 -10.50 -7.81
C LEU A 274 15.23 -11.89 -7.17
N CYS A 275 14.29 -12.23 -6.29
CA CYS A 275 14.23 -13.54 -5.66
C CYS A 275 13.89 -14.61 -6.70
N LYS A 276 14.82 -15.55 -6.92
CA LYS A 276 14.69 -16.66 -7.90
C LYS A 276 14.25 -17.95 -7.22
N ASN A 277 13.18 -17.89 -6.42
CA ASN A 277 12.63 -19.10 -5.80
C ASN A 277 11.73 -19.83 -6.79
N ASP A 278 11.98 -21.11 -6.95
CA ASP A 278 11.09 -22.04 -7.63
C ASP A 278 10.07 -22.56 -6.61
N GLU A 279 8.82 -22.15 -6.75
CA GLU A 279 7.74 -22.50 -5.83
C GLU A 279 7.50 -24.00 -5.75
N ILE A 280 7.54 -24.69 -6.90
CA ILE A 280 7.30 -26.14 -6.97
C ILE A 280 8.39 -26.86 -6.20
N LYS A 281 9.65 -26.47 -6.43
CA LYS A 281 10.79 -27.06 -5.73
C LYS A 281 10.73 -26.78 -4.23
N CYS A 282 10.49 -25.53 -3.83
CA CYS A 282 10.38 -25.15 -2.42
C CYS A 282 9.27 -25.93 -1.69
N TRP A 283 8.14 -26.14 -2.38
CA TRP A 283 7.01 -26.91 -1.85
C TRP A 283 7.37 -28.39 -1.67
N GLN A 284 8.01 -29.00 -2.68
CA GLN A 284 8.47 -30.40 -2.65
C GLN A 284 9.51 -30.63 -1.54
N ASP A 285 10.50 -29.76 -1.43
CA ASP A 285 11.55 -29.82 -0.40
C ASP A 285 10.96 -29.64 1.01
N SER A 286 9.80 -29.00 1.13
CA SER A 286 9.08 -28.79 2.39
C SER A 286 8.07 -29.89 2.72
N SER A 287 7.93 -30.92 1.86
CA SER A 287 6.89 -31.95 1.98
C SER A 287 6.87 -32.66 3.34
N GLY A 288 8.04 -32.90 3.94
CA GLY A 288 8.17 -33.52 5.27
C GLY A 288 7.67 -32.65 6.43
N GLY A 289 7.45 -31.35 6.21
CA GLY A 289 6.95 -30.40 7.21
C GLY A 289 5.46 -30.10 7.13
N PHE A 290 4.73 -30.69 6.18
CA PHE A 290 3.30 -30.42 6.00
C PHE A 290 2.42 -31.18 6.99
N GLY A 291 1.41 -30.47 7.50
CA GLY A 291 0.23 -31.06 8.11
C GLY A 291 -1.00 -30.90 7.21
N GLU A 292 -2.07 -31.59 7.58
CA GLU A 292 -3.39 -31.39 6.98
C GLU A 292 -4.13 -30.25 7.70
N LEU A 293 -4.79 -29.37 6.93
CA LEU A 293 -5.69 -28.35 7.46
C LEU A 293 -6.89 -29.00 8.16
N GLY A 294 -7.41 -28.34 9.21
CA GLY A 294 -8.58 -28.80 9.95
C GLY A 294 -8.36 -30.00 10.89
N VAL A 295 -7.17 -30.62 10.89
CA VAL A 295 -6.88 -31.77 11.75
C VAL A 295 -6.18 -31.33 13.04
N TYR A 296 -6.78 -31.59 14.20
CA TYR A 296 -6.22 -31.24 15.50
C TYR A 296 -6.16 -32.44 16.43
N ASN A 297 -5.18 -32.45 17.34
CA ASN A 297 -5.17 -33.40 18.44
C ASN A 297 -6.30 -33.06 19.42
N SER A 298 -6.74 -34.07 20.19
CA SER A 298 -7.75 -33.87 21.24
C SER A 298 -7.33 -32.73 22.18
N TYR A 299 -8.27 -31.81 22.43
CA TYR A 299 -8.08 -30.70 23.35
C TYR A 299 -9.26 -30.63 24.32
N SER A 300 -9.01 -30.18 25.53
CA SER A 300 -10.05 -29.96 26.53
C SER A 300 -10.59 -28.55 26.38
N GLU A 301 -11.90 -28.44 26.19
CA GLU A 301 -12.62 -27.18 26.21
C GLU A 301 -13.36 -27.07 27.56
N ILE A 302 -13.24 -25.93 28.24
CA ILE A 302 -13.90 -25.71 29.52
C ILE A 302 -15.36 -25.34 29.23
N CYS A 303 -16.27 -26.31 29.37
CA CYS A 303 -17.69 -26.12 29.08
C CYS A 303 -18.52 -25.71 30.31
N GLU A 304 -18.13 -26.13 31.53
CA GLU A 304 -18.92 -25.89 32.74
C GLU A 304 -18.07 -26.07 34.02
N ARG A 305 -18.41 -25.38 35.10
CA ARG A 305 -17.94 -25.67 36.47
C ARG A 305 -19.15 -25.86 37.36
N GLN A 306 -19.15 -26.83 38.27
CA GLN A 306 -20.31 -27.16 39.13
C GLN A 306 -19.99 -27.11 40.64
N GLY A 307 -21.03 -26.99 41.47
CA GLY A 307 -20.97 -26.97 42.93
C GLY A 307 -22.23 -27.56 43.59
N GLY A 308 -22.09 -28.17 44.77
CA GLY A 308 -23.18 -28.85 45.50
C GLY A 308 -23.09 -28.70 47.03
N PHE A 309 -24.21 -28.92 47.71
CA PHE A 309 -24.35 -28.86 49.18
C PHE A 309 -24.57 -30.27 49.75
N GLN A 310 -23.99 -30.56 50.92
CA GLN A 310 -24.35 -31.74 51.73
C GLN A 310 -24.81 -31.28 53.12
N PHE A 311 -25.98 -31.77 53.52
CA PHE A 311 -26.58 -31.50 54.83
C PHE A 311 -26.69 -32.81 55.64
N GLY A 312 -26.14 -32.81 56.85
CA GLY A 312 -26.32 -33.83 57.89
C GLY A 312 -26.70 -33.16 59.21
N TRP A 313 -27.27 -33.92 60.15
CA TRP A 313 -27.90 -33.40 61.38
C TRP A 313 -26.90 -32.73 62.35
N ASP A 314 -25.61 -32.99 62.21
CA ASP A 314 -24.55 -32.62 63.15
C ASP A 314 -23.30 -32.00 62.50
N HIS A 315 -23.32 -31.68 61.20
CA HIS A 315 -22.24 -30.95 60.53
C HIS A 315 -22.73 -30.12 59.34
N LEU A 316 -22.29 -28.85 59.28
CA LEU A 316 -22.43 -27.96 58.12
C LEU A 316 -21.05 -27.76 57.49
N SER A 317 -20.76 -28.47 56.40
CA SER A 317 -19.62 -28.14 55.54
C SER A 317 -20.09 -27.21 54.41
N ILE A 318 -19.72 -25.93 54.49
CA ILE A 318 -19.95 -24.97 53.40
C ILE A 318 -18.78 -25.05 52.43
N THR A 319 -18.97 -25.73 51.30
CA THR A 319 -18.09 -25.60 50.13
C THR A 319 -18.78 -24.73 49.08
N SER A 320 -18.42 -23.44 49.07
CA SER A 320 -18.90 -22.48 48.06
C SER A 320 -18.20 -22.70 46.72
N ASN A 321 -18.93 -23.12 45.69
CA ASN A 321 -18.46 -23.11 44.29
C ASN A 321 -19.43 -22.28 43.43
N VAL A 322 -18.95 -21.14 42.93
CA VAL A 322 -19.69 -20.23 42.04
C VAL A 322 -19.61 -20.73 40.58
N ILE A 323 -20.77 -20.91 39.93
CA ILE A 323 -20.85 -21.35 38.53
C ILE A 323 -21.06 -20.14 37.60
N TRP A 324 -20.03 -19.81 36.83
CA TRP A 324 -20.15 -18.89 35.70
C TRP A 324 -20.35 -19.71 34.42
N ALA A 325 -21.55 -19.68 33.84
CA ALA A 325 -21.81 -20.26 32.53
C ALA A 325 -21.25 -19.34 31.44
N LYS A 326 -19.97 -19.51 31.11
CA LYS A 326 -19.35 -18.80 29.98
C LYS A 326 -19.84 -19.43 28.69
N ARG A 327 -20.84 -18.81 28.04
CA ARG A 327 -21.19 -19.16 26.66
C ARG A 327 -20.02 -18.77 25.78
N ARG A 328 -19.50 -19.73 25.00
CA ARG A 328 -18.42 -19.48 24.04
C ARG A 328 -18.85 -18.34 23.13
N GLY A 329 -18.05 -17.27 23.08
CA GLY A 329 -18.29 -16.22 22.09
C GLY A 329 -18.13 -16.81 20.68
N ARG A 330 -18.70 -16.13 19.68
CA ARG A 330 -18.62 -16.56 18.28
C ARG A 330 -17.69 -15.63 17.50
N THR A 331 -16.78 -16.19 16.71
CA THR A 331 -15.94 -15.34 15.85
C THR A 331 -16.76 -14.80 14.67
N ILE A 332 -16.36 -13.66 14.10
CA ILE A 332 -16.93 -13.17 12.85
C ILE A 332 -16.68 -14.15 11.70
N LYS A 333 -15.57 -14.92 11.76
CA LYS A 333 -15.26 -16.00 10.82
C LYS A 333 -16.36 -17.06 10.88
N ASP A 334 -16.66 -17.61 12.06
CA ASP A 334 -17.72 -18.62 12.26
C ASP A 334 -19.10 -18.08 11.85
N LYS A 335 -19.39 -16.82 12.23
CA LYS A 335 -20.63 -16.13 11.82
C LYS A 335 -20.78 -16.08 10.31
N THR A 336 -19.71 -15.69 9.62
CA THR A 336 -19.71 -15.53 8.17
C THR A 336 -19.91 -16.88 7.46
N PHE A 337 -19.24 -17.94 7.92
CA PHE A 337 -19.36 -19.27 7.31
C PHE A 337 -20.75 -19.89 7.51
N GLU A 338 -21.31 -19.84 8.72
CA GLU A 338 -22.65 -20.37 8.97
C GLU A 338 -23.75 -19.60 8.23
N ALA A 339 -23.60 -18.28 8.07
CA ALA A 339 -24.55 -17.45 7.36
C ALA A 339 -24.34 -17.44 5.82
N GLY A 340 -23.30 -18.09 5.30
CA GLY A 340 -22.95 -18.07 3.88
C GLY A 340 -22.47 -16.72 3.35
N VAL A 341 -22.20 -15.74 4.21
CA VAL A 341 -21.90 -14.34 3.85
C VAL A 341 -20.53 -14.20 3.16
N TYR A 342 -19.65 -15.19 3.28
CA TYR A 342 -18.32 -15.22 2.65
C TYR A 342 -18.41 -15.27 1.11
N MET A 343 -19.59 -15.61 0.59
CA MET A 343 -19.90 -15.57 -0.84
C MET A 343 -20.25 -14.15 -1.34
N SER A 344 -20.39 -13.17 -0.44
CA SER A 344 -20.64 -11.78 -0.82
C SER A 344 -19.38 -11.13 -1.41
N LEU A 345 -19.54 -10.32 -2.47
CA LEU A 345 -18.43 -9.60 -3.08
C LEU A 345 -17.87 -8.50 -2.18
N SER A 346 -18.69 -7.97 -1.25
CA SER A 346 -18.22 -7.04 -0.22
C SER A 346 -17.27 -7.71 0.79
N PHE A 347 -17.36 -9.03 0.95
CA PHE A 347 -16.47 -9.79 1.84
C PHE A 347 -15.02 -9.76 1.33
N LEU A 348 -14.82 -9.73 0.02
CA LEU A 348 -13.49 -9.73 -0.61
C LEU A 348 -12.68 -8.45 -0.33
N GLU A 349 -13.33 -7.39 0.12
CA GLU A 349 -12.69 -6.11 0.43
C GLU A 349 -12.17 -6.04 1.88
N PHE A 350 -12.38 -7.04 2.74
CA PHE A 350 -11.82 -7.00 4.10
C PHE A 350 -10.32 -7.32 4.13
N TYR A 351 -9.57 -6.66 5.02
CA TYR A 351 -8.16 -6.93 5.33
C TYR A 351 -7.99 -8.15 6.25
N TRP A 352 -8.63 -9.27 5.90
CA TRP A 352 -8.59 -10.50 6.69
C TRP A 352 -7.61 -11.56 6.15
N GLY A 353 -6.96 -11.29 5.02
CA GLY A 353 -5.90 -12.13 4.48
C GLY A 353 -4.57 -11.88 5.18
N VAL A 354 -3.80 -12.95 5.41
CA VAL A 354 -2.42 -12.89 5.90
C VAL A 354 -1.55 -13.63 4.89
N ARG A 355 -0.74 -12.87 4.14
CA ARG A 355 0.25 -13.40 3.21
C ARG A 355 1.56 -13.57 3.97
N VAL A 356 2.10 -14.78 3.99
CA VAL A 356 3.39 -15.09 4.63
C VAL A 356 4.42 -15.40 3.56
N SER A 357 5.53 -14.68 3.55
CA SER A 357 6.63 -14.96 2.63
C SER A 357 7.35 -16.25 3.02
N PHE A 358 7.40 -17.23 2.13
CA PHE A 358 8.17 -18.46 2.34
C PHE A 358 9.66 -18.17 2.58
N CYS A 359 10.21 -17.21 1.82
CA CYS A 359 11.64 -16.93 1.81
C CYS A 359 12.12 -16.35 3.15
N THR A 360 11.39 -15.39 3.70
CA THR A 360 11.85 -14.59 4.84
C THR A 360 11.03 -14.79 6.10
N GLY A 361 9.83 -15.38 6.03
CA GLY A 361 8.89 -15.48 7.15
C GLY A 361 8.24 -14.15 7.53
N VAL A 362 8.42 -13.10 6.73
CA VAL A 362 7.71 -11.81 6.88
C VAL A 362 6.26 -12.00 6.44
N ALA A 363 5.32 -11.59 7.28
CA ALA A 363 3.90 -11.61 6.97
C ALA A 363 3.34 -10.20 6.76
N GLN A 364 2.28 -10.10 5.96
CA GLN A 364 1.58 -8.86 5.64
C GLN A 364 0.07 -9.10 5.63
N ARG A 365 -0.70 -8.16 6.20
CA ARG A 365 -2.15 -8.09 6.00
C ARG A 365 -2.49 -7.69 4.57
N VAL A 366 -3.35 -8.47 3.92
CA VAL A 366 -3.81 -8.21 2.54
C VAL A 366 -5.32 -8.29 2.45
N LEU A 367 -5.87 -7.68 1.41
CA LEU A 367 -7.28 -7.82 1.08
C LEU A 367 -7.61 -9.26 0.71
N LEU A 368 -8.81 -9.72 1.05
CA LEU A 368 -9.25 -11.08 0.72
C LEU A 368 -9.27 -11.34 -0.79
N ARG A 369 -9.57 -10.35 -1.63
CA ARG A 369 -9.44 -10.51 -3.09
C ARG A 369 -8.01 -10.77 -3.56
N GLU A 370 -7.00 -10.18 -2.91
CA GLU A 370 -5.60 -10.37 -3.30
C GLU A 370 -5.12 -11.75 -2.89
N LEU A 371 -5.56 -12.21 -1.71
CA LEU A 371 -5.38 -13.59 -1.27
C LEU A 371 -6.03 -14.57 -2.25
N VAL A 372 -7.28 -14.31 -2.66
CA VAL A 372 -7.97 -15.14 -3.67
C VAL A 372 -7.17 -15.15 -4.97
N ALA A 373 -6.71 -14.00 -5.45
CA ALA A 373 -5.91 -13.90 -6.67
C ALA A 373 -4.63 -14.74 -6.62
N ASP A 374 -3.97 -14.79 -5.47
CA ASP A 374 -2.75 -15.59 -5.32
C ASP A 374 -3.03 -17.10 -5.30
N LEU A 375 -4.21 -17.53 -4.85
CA LEU A 375 -4.56 -18.94 -4.70
C LEU A 375 -5.36 -19.51 -5.88
N LEU A 376 -6.03 -18.67 -6.67
CA LEU A 376 -6.84 -19.09 -7.82
C LEU A 376 -6.12 -20.08 -8.74
N PRO A 377 -4.83 -19.90 -9.13
CA PRO A 377 -4.14 -20.85 -10.00
C PRO A 377 -4.06 -22.27 -9.41
N ALA A 378 -3.67 -22.39 -8.13
CA ALA A 378 -3.53 -23.68 -7.46
C ALA A 378 -4.86 -24.44 -7.38
N PHE A 379 -5.96 -23.73 -7.12
CA PHE A 379 -7.30 -24.34 -7.04
C PHE A 379 -7.86 -24.67 -8.42
N ALA A 380 -7.66 -23.81 -9.42
CA ALA A 380 -8.16 -24.06 -10.77
C ALA A 380 -7.53 -25.31 -11.41
N GLU A 381 -6.26 -25.58 -11.12
CA GLU A 381 -5.56 -26.76 -11.63
C GLU A 381 -6.01 -28.07 -10.97
N CYS A 382 -6.65 -28.02 -9.81
CA CYS A 382 -7.21 -29.20 -9.14
C CYS A 382 -8.46 -29.76 -9.84
N TYR A 383 -9.08 -29.01 -10.77
CA TYR A 383 -10.23 -29.50 -11.49
C TYR A 383 -9.79 -30.48 -12.61
N PRO A 384 -10.24 -31.74 -12.58
CA PRO A 384 -9.77 -32.77 -13.51
C PRO A 384 -10.39 -32.66 -14.90
N ASN A 385 -11.53 -31.97 -15.04
CA ASN A 385 -12.30 -31.97 -16.27
C ASN A 385 -11.76 -30.97 -17.31
N GLN A 386 -11.76 -31.38 -18.59
CA GLN A 386 -11.18 -30.60 -19.68
C GLN A 386 -11.96 -29.30 -19.97
N THR A 387 -13.27 -29.32 -19.73
CA THR A 387 -14.15 -28.15 -19.88
C THR A 387 -13.76 -27.02 -18.92
N THR A 388 -13.49 -27.31 -17.66
CA THR A 388 -13.10 -26.34 -16.64
C THR A 388 -11.72 -25.78 -16.91
N ARG A 389 -10.78 -26.59 -17.41
CA ARG A 389 -9.48 -26.11 -17.88
C ARG A 389 -9.63 -25.11 -19.03
N ALA A 390 -10.52 -25.39 -19.98
CA ALA A 390 -10.80 -24.45 -21.08
C ALA A 390 -11.44 -23.14 -20.58
N LEU A 391 -12.37 -23.21 -19.61
CA LEU A 391 -12.96 -22.03 -18.98
C LEU A 391 -11.92 -21.23 -18.17
N TRP A 392 -11.02 -21.90 -17.45
CA TRP A 392 -9.91 -21.28 -16.73
C TRP A 392 -8.94 -20.58 -17.67
N ALA A 393 -8.58 -21.23 -18.79
CA ALA A 393 -7.74 -20.61 -19.81
C ALA A 393 -8.38 -19.34 -20.41
N LYS A 394 -9.72 -19.33 -20.60
CA LYS A 394 -10.45 -18.12 -21.00
C LYS A 394 -10.37 -17.02 -19.94
N LEU A 395 -10.50 -17.36 -18.65
CA LEU A 395 -10.38 -16.40 -17.55
C LEU A 395 -8.97 -15.78 -17.44
N LEU A 396 -7.93 -16.55 -17.73
CA LEU A 396 -6.54 -16.09 -17.79
C LEU A 396 -6.24 -15.27 -19.06
N GLY A 397 -7.03 -15.47 -20.12
CA GLY A 397 -6.87 -14.77 -21.38
C GLY A 397 -6.99 -13.25 -21.27
N PRO A 398 -6.55 -12.51 -22.31
CA PRO A 398 -6.48 -11.06 -22.31
C PRO A 398 -7.84 -10.37 -22.13
N GLU A 399 -8.94 -11.04 -22.44
CA GLU A 399 -10.30 -10.51 -22.29
C GLU A 399 -10.72 -10.35 -20.81
N HIS A 400 -10.35 -11.32 -19.96
CA HIS A 400 -10.83 -11.39 -18.59
C HIS A 400 -9.75 -11.07 -17.57
N GLN A 401 -8.50 -11.54 -17.76
CA GLN A 401 -7.35 -11.28 -16.89
C GLN A 401 -7.71 -11.43 -15.40
N VAL A 402 -8.33 -12.55 -15.02
CA VAL A 402 -8.98 -12.74 -13.71
C VAL A 402 -8.07 -12.43 -12.53
N ILE A 403 -6.82 -12.91 -12.53
CA ILE A 403 -5.84 -12.68 -11.45
C ILE A 403 -5.63 -11.18 -11.27
N GLU A 404 -5.44 -10.50 -12.38
CA GLU A 404 -5.16 -9.08 -12.42
C GLU A 404 -6.38 -8.26 -11.96
N ARG A 405 -7.60 -8.66 -12.35
CA ARG A 405 -8.84 -8.03 -11.89
C ARG A 405 -8.98 -8.07 -10.36
N PHE A 406 -8.69 -9.21 -9.74
CA PHE A 406 -8.73 -9.35 -8.28
C PHE A 406 -7.62 -8.56 -7.58
N LYS A 407 -6.45 -8.40 -8.21
CA LYS A 407 -5.35 -7.56 -7.69
C LYS A 407 -5.53 -6.05 -7.95
N ARG A 408 -6.64 -5.63 -8.59
CA ARG A 408 -6.87 -4.27 -9.12
C ARG A 408 -5.83 -3.81 -10.14
N THR A 409 -5.20 -4.75 -10.85
CA THR A 409 -4.09 -4.48 -11.77
C THR A 409 -4.49 -4.21 -13.22
N VAL A 410 -5.76 -4.42 -13.57
CA VAL A 410 -6.28 -4.04 -14.89
C VAL A 410 -6.79 -2.59 -14.86
N SER A 411 -6.36 -1.77 -15.82
CA SER A 411 -6.71 -0.33 -15.97
C SER A 411 -8.21 -0.05 -16.23
N ASN A 412 -9.05 -1.09 -16.40
CA ASN A 412 -10.45 -0.93 -16.79
C ASN A 412 -11.32 -0.53 -15.59
N GLN A 413 -12.02 0.59 -15.75
CA GLN A 413 -12.80 1.36 -14.76
C GLN A 413 -14.01 0.64 -14.13
N VAL A 414 -14.19 -0.67 -14.32
CA VAL A 414 -15.35 -1.42 -13.84
C VAL A 414 -15.03 -2.05 -12.49
N PRO A 415 -15.76 -1.72 -11.40
CA PRO A 415 -15.57 -2.34 -10.09
C PRO A 415 -15.68 -3.87 -10.16
N LEU A 416 -14.89 -4.59 -9.34
CA LEU A 416 -14.87 -6.06 -9.31
C LEU A 416 -16.28 -6.69 -9.20
N PRO A 417 -17.21 -6.16 -8.37
CA PRO A 417 -18.56 -6.70 -8.31
C PRO A 417 -19.29 -6.64 -9.64
N VAL A 418 -19.22 -5.49 -10.32
CA VAL A 418 -19.89 -5.25 -11.61
C VAL A 418 -19.27 -6.13 -12.69
N TRP A 419 -17.94 -6.29 -12.68
CA TRP A 419 -17.27 -7.17 -13.62
C TRP A 419 -17.67 -8.64 -13.44
N LEU A 420 -17.73 -9.13 -12.18
CA LEU A 420 -18.14 -10.51 -11.88
C LEU A 420 -19.59 -10.80 -12.31
N GLU A 421 -20.50 -9.85 -12.15
CA GLU A 421 -21.90 -10.02 -12.59
C GLU A 421 -22.04 -10.01 -14.12
N ASN A 422 -21.15 -9.32 -14.83
CA ASN A 422 -21.15 -9.25 -16.29
C ASN A 422 -20.37 -10.39 -16.97
N LEU A 423 -19.78 -11.31 -16.20
CA LEU A 423 -19.14 -12.49 -16.76
C LEU A 423 -20.18 -13.42 -17.41
N PRO A 424 -19.84 -14.10 -18.52
CA PRO A 424 -20.63 -15.23 -19.02
C PRO A 424 -20.93 -16.22 -17.90
N GLU A 425 -22.14 -16.77 -17.90
CA GLU A 425 -22.67 -17.53 -16.76
C GLU A 425 -21.76 -18.68 -16.32
N ASP A 426 -21.16 -19.41 -17.27
CA ASP A 426 -20.25 -20.52 -16.97
C ASP A 426 -18.95 -20.05 -16.32
N LEU A 427 -18.41 -18.90 -16.75
CA LEU A 427 -17.22 -18.30 -16.16
C LEU A 427 -17.52 -17.75 -14.77
N ARG A 428 -18.68 -17.11 -14.61
CA ARG A 428 -19.15 -16.59 -13.31
C ARG A 428 -19.32 -17.72 -12.29
N LYS A 429 -19.94 -18.84 -12.70
CA LYS A 429 -20.09 -20.04 -11.87
C LYS A 429 -18.74 -20.63 -11.46
N LEU A 430 -17.81 -20.75 -12.40
CA LEU A 430 -16.47 -21.26 -12.11
C LEU A 430 -15.73 -20.37 -11.10
N VAL A 431 -15.71 -19.06 -11.31
CA VAL A 431 -15.04 -18.13 -10.38
C VAL A 431 -15.68 -18.19 -9.00
N ARG A 432 -17.01 -18.21 -8.89
CA ARG A 432 -17.70 -18.36 -7.60
C ARG A 432 -17.39 -19.69 -6.91
N SER A 433 -17.30 -20.79 -7.67
CA SER A 433 -16.90 -22.11 -7.15
C SER A 433 -15.49 -22.09 -6.59
N LEU A 434 -14.53 -21.51 -7.33
CA LEU A 434 -13.14 -21.39 -6.89
C LEU A 434 -13.01 -20.55 -5.62
N ILE A 435 -13.72 -19.42 -5.55
CA ILE A 435 -13.75 -18.57 -4.35
C ILE A 435 -14.30 -19.34 -3.15
N ASN A 436 -15.39 -20.08 -3.35
CA ASN A 436 -15.99 -20.91 -2.32
C ASN A 436 -14.99 -21.96 -1.81
N ASP A 437 -14.33 -22.68 -2.71
CA ASP A 437 -13.35 -23.70 -2.36
C ASP A 437 -12.16 -23.11 -1.59
N ILE A 438 -11.63 -21.98 -2.06
CA ILE A 438 -10.54 -21.26 -1.37
C ILE A 438 -10.95 -20.93 0.07
N PHE A 439 -12.13 -20.33 0.27
CA PHE A 439 -12.55 -19.95 1.63
C PHE A 439 -12.86 -21.16 2.51
N LEU A 440 -13.49 -22.21 1.97
CA LEU A 440 -13.75 -23.44 2.71
C LEU A 440 -12.45 -24.11 3.15
N THR A 441 -11.43 -24.19 2.27
CA THR A 441 -10.11 -24.72 2.62
C THR A 441 -9.41 -23.84 3.66
N LEU A 442 -9.46 -22.50 3.51
CA LEU A 442 -8.79 -21.59 4.44
C LEU A 442 -9.55 -21.35 5.75
N LYS A 443 -10.76 -21.91 5.90
CA LYS A 443 -11.57 -21.79 7.12
C LYS A 443 -10.79 -22.17 8.38
N ASP A 444 -9.93 -23.17 8.27
CA ASP A 444 -9.16 -23.72 9.40
C ASP A 444 -7.75 -23.13 9.55
N THR A 445 -7.42 -22.09 8.77
CA THR A 445 -6.17 -21.33 8.93
C THR A 445 -6.28 -20.29 10.04
N GLY A 446 -5.15 -19.90 10.59
CA GLY A 446 -5.05 -19.01 11.74
C GLY A 446 -4.66 -19.73 13.02
N LEU A 447 -5.02 -19.16 14.17
CA LEU A 447 -4.74 -19.78 15.46
C LEU A 447 -5.66 -20.99 15.69
N ASN A 448 -5.07 -22.13 16.02
CA ASN A 448 -5.82 -23.35 16.32
C ASN A 448 -6.64 -23.20 17.62
N PRO A 449 -7.70 -24.01 17.80
CA PRO A 449 -8.52 -23.99 19.01
C PRO A 449 -7.73 -24.21 20.32
N ASP A 450 -6.63 -24.98 20.26
CA ASP A 450 -5.75 -25.23 21.40
C ASP A 450 -4.83 -24.05 21.77
N GLY A 451 -4.76 -23.02 20.91
CA GLY A 451 -3.89 -21.86 21.07
C GLY A 451 -2.39 -22.15 21.01
N LYS A 452 -1.97 -23.36 20.60
CA LYS A 452 -0.55 -23.78 20.59
C LYS A 452 0.11 -23.62 19.24
N HIS A 453 -0.66 -23.69 18.16
CA HIS A 453 -0.15 -23.65 16.80
C HIS A 453 -0.91 -22.64 15.96
N PHE A 454 -0.20 -22.03 15.02
CA PHE A 454 -0.76 -21.19 13.98
C PHE A 454 -0.63 -21.94 12.64
N SER A 455 -1.76 -22.16 11.98
CA SER A 455 -1.84 -22.91 10.73
C SER A 455 -1.84 -21.96 9.54
N VAL A 456 -0.88 -22.13 8.62
CA VAL A 456 -0.74 -21.34 7.40
C VAL A 456 -0.83 -22.27 6.19
N ALA A 457 -1.83 -22.08 5.34
CA ALA A 457 -2.02 -22.93 4.17
C ALA A 457 -0.91 -22.73 3.13
N TRP A 458 -0.55 -23.77 2.40
CA TRP A 458 0.24 -23.63 1.17
C TRP A 458 -0.36 -24.50 0.06
N PRO A 459 -1.49 -24.06 -0.51
CA PRO A 459 -2.15 -24.79 -1.59
C PRO A 459 -1.24 -24.86 -2.80
N GLN A 460 -1.15 -26.05 -3.40
CA GLN A 460 -0.42 -26.28 -4.64
C GLN A 460 -1.22 -27.21 -5.55
N THR A 461 -0.86 -27.26 -6.84
CA THR A 461 -1.45 -28.15 -7.83
C THR A 461 -1.62 -29.58 -7.30
N GLY A 462 -2.87 -30.03 -7.22
CA GLY A 462 -3.23 -31.36 -6.71
C GLY A 462 -3.29 -31.50 -5.18
N PHE A 463 -2.83 -30.51 -4.41
CA PHE A 463 -2.74 -30.54 -2.95
C PHE A 463 -3.15 -29.20 -2.33
N ILE A 464 -4.46 -28.96 -2.19
CA ILE A 464 -5.00 -27.69 -1.66
C ILE A 464 -5.08 -27.62 -0.13
N ASN A 465 -5.09 -28.76 0.56
CA ASN A 465 -5.34 -28.83 2.01
C ASN A 465 -4.06 -28.89 2.87
N ARG A 466 -2.88 -28.67 2.28
CA ARG A 466 -1.61 -28.71 3.01
C ARG A 466 -1.33 -27.40 3.74
N CYS A 467 -0.71 -27.50 4.91
CA CYS A 467 -0.33 -26.35 5.71
C CYS A 467 0.98 -26.55 6.48
N PHE A 468 1.61 -25.45 6.87
CA PHE A 468 2.58 -25.44 7.95
C PHE A 468 1.89 -25.18 9.28
N ARG A 469 2.29 -25.95 10.29
CA ARG A 469 1.90 -25.72 11.69
C ARG A 469 3.05 -25.04 12.41
N VAL A 470 2.90 -23.75 12.63
CA VAL A 470 3.90 -22.93 13.31
C VAL A 470 3.60 -22.97 14.80
N SER A 471 4.46 -23.64 15.58
CA SER A 471 4.31 -23.69 17.04
C SER A 471 4.56 -22.32 17.66
N ILE A 472 3.69 -21.92 18.59
CA ILE A 472 3.85 -20.68 19.34
C ILE A 472 4.93 -20.89 20.40
N ASN A 473 6.00 -20.12 20.27
CA ASN A 473 7.18 -20.11 21.12
C ASN A 473 7.59 -18.65 21.40
N GLU A 474 8.75 -18.44 22.02
CA GLU A 474 9.22 -17.11 22.44
C GLU A 474 9.41 -16.11 21.30
N HIS A 475 9.69 -16.58 20.08
CA HIS A 475 10.08 -15.75 18.93
C HIS A 475 8.89 -15.36 18.04
N ASN A 476 7.69 -15.90 18.31
CA ASN A 476 6.47 -15.64 17.55
C ASN A 476 5.26 -15.56 18.51
N ARG A 477 5.51 -15.04 19.72
CA ARG A 477 4.48 -14.89 20.77
C ARG A 477 3.37 -13.95 20.36
N TRP A 478 3.58 -13.15 19.32
CA TRP A 478 2.60 -12.25 18.75
C TRP A 478 1.50 -12.94 17.94
N LEU A 479 1.71 -14.16 17.42
CA LEU A 479 0.74 -14.85 16.56
C LEU A 479 -0.69 -14.95 17.11
N PRO A 480 -0.94 -15.10 18.43
CA PRO A 480 -2.29 -15.06 18.98
C PRO A 480 -3.02 -13.72 18.78
N MET A 481 -2.33 -12.64 18.42
CA MET A 481 -2.95 -11.40 17.95
C MET A 481 -3.81 -11.64 16.71
N LEU A 482 -3.45 -12.61 15.85
CA LEU A 482 -4.22 -12.99 14.67
C LEU A 482 -5.37 -13.95 14.96
N ALA A 483 -5.64 -14.28 16.23
CA ALA A 483 -6.80 -15.09 16.58
C ALA A 483 -8.10 -14.38 16.14
N GLY A 484 -8.99 -15.15 15.52
CA GLY A 484 -10.33 -14.67 15.16
C GLY A 484 -11.04 -14.07 16.38
N SER A 485 -11.77 -12.98 16.16
CA SER A 485 -12.56 -12.29 17.19
C SER A 485 -13.96 -11.98 16.66
N ALA A 486 -14.76 -11.27 17.43
CA ALA A 486 -16.05 -10.74 16.96
C ALA A 486 -15.90 -9.72 15.81
N GLU A 487 -14.69 -9.21 15.57
CA GLU A 487 -14.43 -8.08 14.68
C GLU A 487 -13.33 -8.34 13.65
N CYS A 488 -12.55 -9.42 13.83
CA CYS A 488 -11.45 -9.77 12.93
C CYS A 488 -11.46 -11.25 12.58
N ALA A 489 -11.18 -11.56 11.32
CA ALA A 489 -10.90 -12.90 10.83
C ALA A 489 -9.50 -13.00 10.24
N THR A 490 -8.98 -14.22 10.21
CA THR A 490 -7.66 -14.51 9.67
C THR A 490 -7.76 -15.67 8.69
N PHE A 491 -7.29 -15.42 7.47
CA PHE A 491 -7.11 -16.40 6.40
C PHE A 491 -5.64 -16.35 5.99
N ALA A 492 -4.86 -17.33 6.43
CA ALA A 492 -3.40 -17.29 6.32
C ALA A 492 -2.88 -18.27 5.28
N TYR A 493 -2.00 -17.78 4.39
CA TYR A 493 -1.37 -18.59 3.35
C TYR A 493 0.10 -18.22 3.12
N ILE A 494 0.87 -19.19 2.66
CA ILE A 494 2.25 -19.02 2.19
C ILE A 494 2.22 -18.51 0.76
N SER A 495 3.08 -17.53 0.47
CA SER A 495 3.36 -17.07 -0.88
C SER A 495 4.85 -17.22 -1.18
N ASN A 496 5.16 -17.58 -2.42
CA ASN A 496 6.53 -17.52 -2.94
C ASN A 496 7.01 -16.08 -3.21
N THR A 497 6.14 -15.07 -3.04
CA THR A 497 6.56 -13.67 -3.07
C THR A 497 7.53 -13.38 -1.91
N CYS A 498 8.74 -12.96 -2.23
CA CYS A 498 9.76 -12.60 -1.25
C CYS A 498 9.48 -11.20 -0.68
N LEU A 499 9.14 -11.13 0.60
CA LEU A 499 8.88 -9.88 1.33
C LEU A 499 10.06 -9.60 2.27
N GLU A 500 10.63 -8.41 2.20
CA GLU A 500 11.75 -8.00 3.05
C GLU A 500 11.37 -6.80 3.92
N MET A 501 11.79 -6.81 5.19
CA MET A 501 11.58 -5.71 6.13
C MET A 501 12.72 -5.69 7.16
N GLY A 502 13.33 -4.54 7.39
CA GLY A 502 14.45 -4.41 8.35
C GLY A 502 15.56 -5.43 8.09
N SER A 503 15.90 -6.22 9.11
CA SER A 503 16.92 -7.27 9.07
C SER A 503 16.48 -8.58 8.37
N PHE A 504 15.19 -8.74 8.07
CA PHE A 504 14.67 -9.92 7.39
C PHE A 504 14.80 -9.77 5.87
N LYS A 505 15.92 -10.25 5.32
CA LYS A 505 16.25 -10.19 3.89
C LYS A 505 16.13 -11.56 3.21
N CYS A 506 16.03 -11.56 1.88
CA CYS A 506 16.04 -12.77 1.06
C CYS A 506 17.28 -13.64 1.36
N ARG A 507 17.06 -14.95 1.47
CA ARG A 507 18.09 -15.93 1.81
C ARG A 507 18.74 -16.60 0.59
N GLY A 508 18.45 -16.10 -0.61
CA GLY A 508 18.88 -16.71 -1.86
C GLY A 508 17.86 -17.70 -2.43
N PRO A 509 18.20 -18.40 -3.52
CA PRO A 509 17.27 -19.26 -4.25
C PRO A 509 16.94 -20.53 -3.47
N ASN A 510 15.66 -20.88 -3.44
CA ASN A 510 15.11 -22.11 -2.86
C ASN A 510 15.53 -22.34 -1.40
N PRO A 511 15.24 -21.40 -0.49
CA PRO A 511 15.61 -21.55 0.91
C PRO A 511 14.75 -22.63 1.58
N SER A 512 15.23 -23.23 2.66
CA SER A 512 14.39 -24.07 3.51
C SER A 512 13.45 -23.23 4.37
N TRP A 513 12.24 -23.73 4.60
CA TRP A 513 11.31 -23.12 5.55
C TRP A 513 11.89 -23.11 6.97
N GLN A 514 11.83 -21.98 7.66
CA GLN A 514 12.37 -21.87 9.03
C GLN A 514 11.37 -22.29 10.12
N GLY A 515 10.15 -22.71 9.75
CA GLY A 515 9.12 -23.05 10.73
C GLY A 515 8.61 -21.84 11.52
N ARG A 516 8.83 -20.61 11.04
CA ARG A 516 8.58 -19.38 11.80
C ARG A 516 8.00 -18.28 10.91
N VAL A 517 7.07 -17.52 11.50
CA VAL A 517 6.63 -16.23 10.99
C VAL A 517 7.24 -15.19 11.92
N HIS A 518 8.16 -14.39 11.41
CA HIS A 518 8.99 -13.52 12.23
C HIS A 518 8.25 -12.24 12.65
N LEU A 519 7.53 -11.64 11.71
CA LEU A 519 6.78 -10.41 11.96
C LEU A 519 5.53 -10.33 11.12
N LEU A 520 4.62 -9.45 11.52
CA LEU A 520 3.48 -9.01 10.72
C LEU A 520 3.53 -7.52 10.49
N GLU A 521 3.45 -7.11 9.22
CA GLU A 521 3.03 -5.75 8.84
C GLU A 521 1.49 -5.70 8.79
N THR A 522 0.92 -4.78 9.55
CA THR A 522 -0.53 -4.51 9.59
C THR A 522 -0.79 -3.04 9.90
N ALA A 523 -2.05 -2.62 9.89
CA ALA A 523 -2.45 -1.29 10.33
C ALA A 523 -3.46 -1.40 11.46
N VAL A 524 -3.34 -0.55 12.47
CA VAL A 524 -4.21 -0.54 13.66
C VAL A 524 -4.81 0.83 13.92
N HIS A 525 -5.95 0.87 14.59
CA HIS A 525 -6.59 2.10 15.06
C HIS A 525 -7.19 1.90 16.45
N CYS A 526 -7.45 3.01 17.16
CA CYS A 526 -8.24 3.00 18.39
C CYS A 526 -9.65 3.56 18.11
N PRO A 527 -10.72 2.75 18.20
CA PRO A 527 -12.08 3.17 17.87
C PRO A 527 -12.61 4.33 18.72
N ALA A 528 -12.08 4.48 19.94
CA ALA A 528 -12.51 5.49 20.89
C ALA A 528 -11.85 6.86 20.66
N SER A 529 -10.90 6.95 19.73
CA SER A 529 -10.21 8.19 19.42
C SER A 529 -10.85 8.85 18.21
N THR A 530 -11.28 10.09 18.37
CA THR A 530 -11.67 10.97 17.26
C THR A 530 -10.43 11.67 16.68
N ASP A 531 -10.56 12.18 15.45
CA ASP A 531 -9.55 12.84 14.59
C ASP A 531 -8.19 13.15 15.25
N SER A 532 -7.11 12.55 14.72
CA SER A 532 -5.68 12.59 15.15
C SER A 532 -5.22 11.55 16.19
N TRP A 533 -5.53 10.26 15.97
CA TRP A 533 -5.05 9.18 16.84
C TRP A 533 -3.66 8.65 16.46
N ALA A 534 -2.78 8.46 17.45
CA ALA A 534 -1.46 7.84 17.31
C ALA A 534 -1.16 6.85 18.45
N LEU A 535 -0.40 5.79 18.16
CA LEU A 535 0.20 4.95 19.18
C LEU A 535 1.26 5.73 19.95
N GLN A 536 1.12 5.72 21.27
CA GLN A 536 2.12 6.31 22.17
C GLN A 536 3.23 5.30 22.50
N PRO A 537 4.51 5.68 22.35
CA PRO A 537 5.64 4.83 22.74
C PRO A 537 5.57 4.41 24.21
N GLU A 538 6.01 3.19 24.47
CA GLU A 538 6.01 2.49 25.75
C GLU A 538 4.63 2.32 26.41
N ARG A 539 3.54 2.73 25.75
CA ARG A 539 2.18 2.58 26.27
C ARG A 539 1.64 1.20 25.96
N ALA A 540 0.91 0.64 26.93
CA ALA A 540 0.22 -0.63 26.79
C ALA A 540 -1.18 -0.45 26.19
N TYR A 541 -1.46 -1.28 25.21
CA TYR A 541 -2.73 -1.39 24.49
C TYR A 541 -3.19 -2.85 24.48
N PHE A 542 -4.43 -3.10 24.07
CA PHE A 542 -4.92 -4.47 23.95
C PHE A 542 -5.85 -4.68 22.76
N PHE A 543 -5.86 -5.91 22.26
CA PHE A 543 -6.89 -6.41 21.35
C PHE A 543 -7.88 -7.27 22.13
N GLN A 544 -9.17 -7.04 21.90
CA GLN A 544 -10.23 -7.88 22.48
C GLN A 544 -10.40 -9.16 21.67
N LYS A 545 -10.41 -10.30 22.36
CA LYS A 545 -10.68 -11.62 21.78
C LYS A 545 -12.00 -12.20 22.29
N VAL A 546 -12.49 -13.24 21.60
CA VAL A 546 -13.85 -13.84 21.74
C VAL A 546 -14.27 -14.13 23.17
N ASP A 547 -13.29 -14.45 24.01
CA ASP A 547 -13.49 -14.99 25.35
C ASP A 547 -13.30 -13.96 26.46
N ASN A 548 -13.44 -12.66 26.12
CA ASN A 548 -12.97 -11.52 26.90
C ASN A 548 -11.49 -11.61 27.29
N THR A 549 -10.74 -12.43 26.57
CA THR A 549 -9.29 -12.50 26.67
C THR A 549 -8.71 -11.25 26.01
N LEU A 550 -7.87 -10.54 26.76
CA LEU A 550 -7.20 -9.34 26.31
C LEU A 550 -5.80 -9.72 25.86
N PHE A 551 -5.50 -9.48 24.58
CA PHE A 551 -4.16 -9.64 24.05
C PHE A 551 -3.41 -8.32 24.21
N TRP A 552 -2.61 -8.23 25.28
CA TRP A 552 -1.85 -7.02 25.60
C TRP A 552 -0.61 -6.89 24.73
N VAL A 553 -0.44 -5.69 24.21
CA VAL A 553 0.75 -5.27 23.47
C VAL A 553 1.28 -4.00 24.08
N LYS A 554 2.60 -3.89 24.10
CA LYS A 554 3.28 -2.65 24.40
C LYS A 554 3.74 -2.07 23.08
N ALA A 555 3.28 -0.86 22.77
CA ALA A 555 3.81 -0.09 21.68
C ALA A 555 5.26 0.26 22.02
N ARG A 556 6.22 -0.38 21.39
CA ARG A 556 7.63 0.00 21.52
C ARG A 556 8.03 0.76 20.29
N LYS A 557 8.73 1.84 20.54
CA LYS A 557 9.52 2.49 19.53
C LYS A 557 10.93 2.01 19.75
N GLU A 558 11.51 1.30 18.78
CA GLU A 558 12.93 0.96 18.90
C GLU A 558 13.74 2.24 19.15
N ALA A 559 14.79 2.16 19.97
CA ALA A 559 15.62 3.32 20.32
C ALA A 559 16.25 3.99 19.08
N SER A 560 16.29 3.28 17.95
CA SER A 560 16.73 3.74 16.64
C SER A 560 15.64 4.50 15.85
N GLY A 561 14.35 4.35 16.19
CA GLY A 561 13.25 5.03 15.53
C GLY A 561 12.93 4.58 14.10
N VAL A 562 13.55 3.50 13.59
CA VAL A 562 13.61 3.04 12.18
C VAL A 562 12.38 2.36 11.63
N LEU A 563 11.67 1.64 12.47
CA LEU A 563 10.52 0.85 12.09
C LEU A 563 9.24 1.58 12.56
N PRO A 564 8.07 1.24 11.97
CA PRO A 564 6.80 1.54 12.62
C PRO A 564 6.84 1.21 14.09
N ILE A 565 5.93 1.81 14.86
CA ILE A 565 5.74 1.36 16.23
C ILE A 565 5.57 -0.17 16.24
N THR A 566 6.49 -0.81 16.95
CA THR A 566 6.51 -2.25 17.07
C THR A 566 5.58 -2.61 18.21
N LEU A 567 4.49 -3.31 17.89
CA LEU A 567 3.64 -3.89 18.90
C LEU A 567 4.28 -5.19 19.38
N MET A 568 4.84 -5.17 20.59
CA MET A 568 5.38 -6.37 21.20
C MET A 568 4.42 -6.90 22.25
N ARG A 569 4.21 -8.21 22.26
CA ARG A 569 3.34 -8.82 23.27
C ARG A 569 3.87 -8.55 24.68
N ASP A 570 3.01 -7.99 25.53
CA ASP A 570 3.30 -7.85 26.95
C ASP A 570 2.69 -9.04 27.71
N ILE A 571 3.54 -9.84 28.36
CA ILE A 571 3.14 -11.15 28.90
C ILE A 571 2.58 -11.04 30.32
N SER A 572 2.70 -9.88 30.99
CA SER A 572 2.39 -9.82 32.41
C SER A 572 1.40 -8.70 32.77
N ILE A 573 0.14 -9.09 32.98
CA ILE A 573 -0.79 -8.27 33.78
C ILE A 573 -0.19 -7.95 35.16
N ARG A 574 0.80 -8.73 35.64
CA ARG A 574 1.51 -8.50 36.91
C ARG A 574 2.72 -7.55 36.82
N SER A 575 3.22 -7.21 35.61
CA SER A 575 4.22 -6.15 35.43
C SER A 575 3.59 -4.77 35.32
N LEU A 576 2.29 -4.72 35.04
CA LEU A 576 1.52 -3.49 35.13
C LEU A 576 1.40 -3.08 36.61
N PRO A 577 1.64 -1.80 36.95
CA PRO A 577 1.41 -1.27 38.29
C PRO A 577 0.01 -1.64 38.80
N ARG A 578 -0.12 -1.98 40.10
CA ARG A 578 -1.39 -2.48 40.67
C ARG A 578 -2.55 -1.48 40.49
N ASP A 579 -2.27 -0.19 40.47
CA ASP A 579 -3.23 0.87 40.18
C ASP A 579 -3.66 0.91 38.72
N VAL A 580 -2.79 0.53 37.77
CA VAL A 580 -3.12 0.36 36.35
C VAL A 580 -3.99 -0.87 36.14
N VAL A 581 -3.68 -2.00 36.80
CA VAL A 581 -4.54 -3.19 36.78
C VAL A 581 -5.91 -2.89 37.37
N ALA A 582 -5.97 -2.20 38.52
CA ALA A 582 -7.22 -1.81 39.15
C ALA A 582 -8.06 -0.82 38.32
N ARG A 583 -7.43 0.12 37.60
CA ARG A 583 -8.09 1.11 36.72
C ARG A 583 -8.46 0.58 35.34
N LEU A 584 -7.80 -0.46 34.85
CA LEU A 584 -8.10 -1.14 33.58
C LEU A 584 -9.26 -2.12 33.71
N VAL A 585 -9.56 -2.55 34.94
CA VAL A 585 -10.70 -3.41 35.22
C VAL A 585 -12.01 -2.61 35.14
N PHE A 586 -12.09 -1.32 35.54
CA PHE A 586 -13.16 -0.33 35.23
C PHE A 586 -12.67 1.11 35.48
N PRO A 587 -13.04 2.19 34.71
CA PRO A 587 -14.28 2.47 33.97
C PRO A 587 -14.15 2.49 32.43
N ASP A 588 -15.29 2.33 31.73
CA ASP A 588 -15.38 2.04 30.29
C ASP A 588 -14.60 3.01 29.38
N GLU A 589 -14.64 4.32 29.63
CA GLU A 589 -14.02 5.30 28.73
C GLU A 589 -12.50 5.17 28.60
N LYS A 590 -11.77 4.98 29.72
CA LYS A 590 -10.30 4.82 29.69
C LYS A 590 -9.85 3.50 29.10
N ARG A 591 -10.69 2.46 29.23
CA ARG A 591 -10.46 1.15 28.62
C ARG A 591 -10.63 1.23 27.10
N MET A 592 -11.64 1.97 26.63
CA MET A 592 -11.90 2.19 25.21
C MET A 592 -10.74 2.91 24.51
N GLN A 593 -10.07 3.87 25.18
CA GLN A 593 -8.88 4.57 24.66
C GLN A 593 -7.59 3.71 24.56
N ARG A 594 -7.61 2.46 25.01
CA ARG A 594 -6.47 1.53 24.91
C ARG A 594 -6.79 0.30 24.08
N TRP A 595 -8.02 0.23 23.56
CA TRP A 595 -8.46 -0.83 22.70
C TRP A 595 -7.99 -0.58 21.27
N LEU A 596 -7.24 -1.52 20.73
CA LEU A 596 -6.83 -1.53 19.33
C LEU A 596 -7.71 -2.47 18.51
N ARG A 597 -7.97 -2.04 17.28
CA ARG A 597 -8.52 -2.85 16.21
C ARG A 597 -7.61 -2.78 15.00
N GLU A 598 -7.55 -3.87 14.24
CA GLU A 598 -6.94 -3.81 12.91
C GLU A 598 -7.79 -2.94 11.98
N ARG A 599 -7.16 -2.33 10.98
CA ARG A 599 -7.81 -1.47 9.99
C ARG A 599 -8.97 -2.18 9.30
N ASP A 600 -10.11 -1.51 9.22
CA ASP A 600 -11.24 -1.90 8.39
C ASP A 600 -11.43 -0.97 7.18
N LEU A 601 -12.43 -1.26 6.36
CA LEU A 601 -12.74 -0.50 5.14
C LEU A 601 -13.23 0.93 5.41
N THR A 602 -13.73 1.19 6.61
CA THR A 602 -14.35 2.46 6.99
C THR A 602 -13.37 3.39 7.71
N CYS A 603 -12.24 2.87 8.18
CA CYS A 603 -11.26 3.60 8.95
C CYS A 603 -10.27 4.34 8.05
N VAL A 604 -10.36 5.67 8.07
CA VAL A 604 -9.46 6.59 7.34
C VAL A 604 -8.15 6.81 8.10
N THR A 605 -8.15 6.67 9.43
CA THR A 605 -7.03 6.99 10.36
C THR A 605 -6.48 5.74 11.04
N ALA A 606 -5.81 4.87 10.29
CA ALA A 606 -5.12 3.71 10.85
C ALA A 606 -3.60 3.85 10.68
N GLU A 607 -2.86 3.54 11.74
CA GLU A 607 -1.40 3.62 11.77
C GLU A 607 -0.80 2.27 11.36
N ASP A 608 0.12 2.28 10.39
CA ASP A 608 0.89 1.09 10.00
C ASP A 608 1.85 0.70 11.13
N VAL A 609 1.91 -0.58 11.46
CA VAL A 609 2.69 -1.15 12.57
C VAL A 609 3.37 -2.44 12.16
N SER A 610 4.48 -2.75 12.85
CA SER A 610 5.07 -4.07 12.85
C SER A 610 4.72 -4.79 14.14
N VAL A 611 4.46 -6.09 14.10
CA VAL A 611 4.12 -6.89 15.28
C VAL A 611 5.17 -7.99 15.46
N LEU A 612 5.77 -8.04 16.66
CA LEU A 612 6.87 -8.94 17.06
C LEU A 612 6.60 -9.68 18.38
#